data_AF-A0A2R7SDJ4-F1
#
_entry.id   AF-A0A2R7SDJ4-F1
#
_cell.length_a   1.000
_cell.length_b   1.000
_cell.length_c   1.000
_cell.angle_alpha   90.00
_cell.angle_beta   90.00
_cell.angle_gamma   90.00
#
_symmetry.space_group_name_H-M   'P 1'
#
loop_
_entity.id
_entity.type
_entity.pdbx_description
1 polymer ?
#
loop_
_entity_poly.entity_id
_entity_poly.type
_entity_poly.pdbx_seq_one_letter_code
_entity_poly.pdbx_strand_id
1 'polypeptide(L)'
;MPLRPSLSLATLAALVASASLMNPAVAADSKPNAALHALFDDAWEAEARAAPEWASLRGDLRFNDKLADRSAPALAARDAMARDLLARARKVNASTLGETDRTSLALFQHRYEQEVALQGFAGWRTLTLGTLGGAQSALAGLARNVPVNNEAQVRQWLARLAAYPARVEQEIAILRQGTALGWVTARPVLSRAIAQLEGQLPEDVSKSPVYEPFTRMVVDAAVKAGYQAQS
;
A
#
# COMPACT_ATOMS: atom_id res chain seq x y z
N MET A 1 42.02 -32.16 55.23
CA MET A 1 41.15 -31.65 54.16
C MET A 1 40.92 -32.77 53.14
N PRO A 2 39.84 -33.58 53.25
CA PRO A 2 39.61 -34.67 52.31
C PRO A 2 38.15 -34.87 51.83
N LEU A 3 38.04 -35.19 50.53
CA LEU A 3 37.29 -36.26 49.85
C LEU A 3 35.79 -36.58 50.13
N ARG A 4 35.05 -36.67 48.99
CA ARG A 4 33.98 -37.64 48.59
C ARG A 4 32.52 -37.39 49.05
N PRO A 5 31.48 -38.03 48.45
CA PRO A 5 31.35 -38.79 47.17
C PRO A 5 30.06 -38.49 46.35
N SER A 6 29.98 -39.08 45.16
CA SER A 6 28.79 -39.24 44.30
C SER A 6 27.81 -40.30 44.81
N LEU A 7 26.50 -40.14 44.57
CA LEU A 7 25.50 -41.22 44.55
C LEU A 7 24.32 -40.85 43.63
N SER A 8 24.05 -41.72 42.66
CA SER A 8 22.86 -41.75 41.80
C SER A 8 21.79 -42.66 42.42
N LEU A 9 20.49 -42.34 42.29
CA LEU A 9 19.45 -43.15 41.59
C LEU A 9 17.99 -42.71 41.91
N ALA A 10 17.15 -42.90 40.89
CA ALA A 10 15.73 -43.34 40.90
C ALA A 10 14.55 -42.34 41.06
N THR A 11 13.99 -41.96 39.89
CA THR A 11 12.57 -42.08 39.45
C THR A 11 11.39 -41.80 40.38
N LEU A 12 10.47 -40.92 39.95
CA LEU A 12 9.06 -41.29 39.71
C LEU A 12 8.35 -40.33 38.74
N ALA A 13 7.57 -40.91 37.83
CA ALA A 13 6.78 -40.25 36.78
C ALA A 13 5.41 -39.77 37.31
N ALA A 14 4.91 -38.66 36.76
CA ALA A 14 3.48 -38.36 36.70
C ALA A 14 3.17 -37.54 35.44
N LEU A 15 2.67 -38.23 34.41
CA LEU A 15 2.22 -37.69 33.14
C LEU A 15 0.77 -37.20 33.31
N VAL A 16 0.54 -35.89 33.32
CA VAL A 16 -0.81 -35.31 33.28
C VAL A 16 -1.22 -35.14 31.81
N ALA A 17 -1.99 -36.09 31.29
CA ALA A 17 -2.60 -35.99 29.97
C ALA A 17 -3.82 -35.06 30.03
N SER A 18 -3.64 -33.79 29.64
CA SER A 18 -4.75 -32.88 29.37
C SER A 18 -5.32 -33.20 27.99
N ALA A 19 -6.40 -33.98 27.95
CA ALA A 19 -7.18 -34.20 26.74
C ALA A 19 -7.92 -32.89 26.38
N SER A 20 -7.33 -32.11 25.48
CA SER A 20 -8.03 -31.00 24.83
C SER A 20 -9.11 -31.60 23.92
N LEU A 21 -10.38 -31.36 24.24
CA LEU A 21 -11.50 -31.56 23.33
C LEU A 21 -11.33 -30.57 22.17
N MET A 22 -10.59 -30.98 21.13
CA MET A 22 -10.56 -30.28 19.86
C MET A 22 -11.97 -30.34 19.26
N ASN A 23 -12.65 -29.20 19.31
CA ASN A 23 -13.91 -28.94 18.62
C ASN A 23 -13.68 -29.12 17.10
N PRO A 24 -14.21 -30.16 16.43
CA PRO A 24 -13.96 -30.39 15.01
C PRO A 24 -14.92 -29.53 14.17
N ALA A 25 -14.95 -28.23 14.43
CA ALA A 25 -15.79 -27.27 13.71
C ALA A 25 -14.96 -26.30 12.84
N VAL A 26 -13.82 -26.77 12.33
CA VAL A 26 -13.08 -26.10 11.25
C VAL A 26 -12.64 -27.13 10.20
N ALA A 27 -13.51 -28.08 9.89
CA ALA A 27 -13.48 -28.70 8.56
C ALA A 27 -14.49 -27.93 7.70
N ALA A 28 -14.15 -26.67 7.38
CA ALA A 28 -14.85 -25.93 6.35
C ALA A 28 -14.48 -26.59 5.02
N ASP A 29 -15.30 -27.55 4.63
CA ASP A 29 -15.18 -28.31 3.40
C ASP A 29 -15.42 -27.36 2.23
N SER A 30 -14.35 -26.92 1.58
CA SER A 30 -14.45 -26.24 0.30
C SER A 30 -13.27 -26.58 -0.57
N LYS A 31 -13.56 -27.24 -1.71
CA LYS A 31 -12.65 -27.25 -2.84
C LYS A 31 -12.38 -25.78 -3.21
N PRO A 32 -11.10 -25.34 -3.29
CA PRO A 32 -10.77 -23.99 -3.72
C PRO A 32 -11.45 -23.68 -5.05
N ASN A 33 -12.20 -22.57 -5.14
CA ASN A 33 -12.75 -22.13 -6.41
C ASN A 33 -11.67 -21.39 -7.20
N ALA A 34 -10.95 -22.12 -8.07
CA ALA A 34 -9.85 -21.59 -8.86
C ALA A 34 -10.23 -20.35 -9.69
N ALA A 35 -11.48 -20.26 -10.18
CA ALA A 35 -11.93 -19.11 -10.95
C ALA A 35 -12.14 -17.86 -10.07
N LEU A 36 -12.63 -18.03 -8.84
CA LEU A 36 -12.74 -16.93 -7.88
C LEU A 36 -11.36 -16.42 -7.44
N HIS A 37 -10.44 -17.34 -7.15
CA HIS A 37 -9.09 -16.95 -6.73
C HIS A 37 -8.33 -16.28 -7.88
N ALA A 38 -8.47 -16.77 -9.11
CA ALA A 38 -7.93 -16.09 -10.29
C ALA A 38 -8.50 -14.67 -10.48
N LEU A 39 -9.78 -14.42 -10.16
CA LEU A 39 -10.34 -13.07 -10.16
C LEU A 39 -9.68 -12.17 -9.11
N PHE A 40 -9.39 -12.70 -7.92
CA PHE A 40 -8.70 -11.94 -6.88
C PHE A 40 -7.25 -11.64 -7.26
N ASP A 41 -6.55 -12.59 -7.88
CA ASP A 41 -5.19 -12.40 -8.38
C ASP A 41 -5.15 -11.36 -9.51
N ASP A 42 -6.07 -11.42 -10.47
CA ASP A 42 -6.20 -10.42 -11.53
C ASP A 42 -6.42 -9.01 -10.95
N ALA A 43 -7.29 -8.90 -9.94
CA ALA A 43 -7.55 -7.64 -9.25
C ALA A 43 -6.28 -7.11 -8.56
N TRP A 44 -5.56 -7.97 -7.84
CA TRP A 44 -4.30 -7.61 -7.21
C TRP A 44 -3.29 -7.08 -8.22
N GLU A 45 -3.08 -7.82 -9.31
CA GLU A 45 -2.13 -7.45 -10.37
C GLU A 45 -2.49 -6.11 -11.03
N ALA A 46 -3.77 -5.89 -11.31
CA ALA A 46 -4.23 -4.67 -11.94
C ALA A 46 -4.09 -3.45 -10.98
N GLU A 47 -4.44 -3.63 -9.71
CA GLU A 47 -4.29 -2.58 -8.68
C GLU A 47 -2.83 -2.25 -8.40
N ALA A 48 -1.96 -3.27 -8.29
CA ALA A 48 -0.54 -3.06 -8.03
C ALA A 48 0.13 -2.24 -9.15
N ARG A 49 -0.25 -2.48 -10.40
CA ARG A 49 0.22 -1.70 -11.57
C ARG A 49 -0.34 -0.28 -11.57
N ALA A 50 -1.61 -0.11 -11.24
CA ALA A 50 -2.29 1.19 -11.24
C ALA A 50 -1.91 2.07 -10.03
N ALA A 51 -1.45 1.46 -8.93
CA ALA A 51 -1.01 2.13 -7.71
C ALA A 51 0.33 1.55 -7.20
N PRO A 52 1.45 1.81 -7.88
CA PRO A 52 2.76 1.29 -7.51
C PRO A 52 3.18 1.59 -6.07
N GLU A 53 2.82 2.77 -5.55
CA GLU A 53 3.09 3.18 -4.18
C GLU A 53 2.34 2.31 -3.17
N TRP A 54 1.07 1.98 -3.47
CA TRP A 54 0.23 1.09 -2.67
C TRP A 54 0.78 -0.35 -2.64
N ALA A 55 1.35 -0.81 -3.75
CA ALA A 55 2.02 -2.11 -3.86
C ALA A 55 3.30 -2.15 -3.02
N SER A 56 4.11 -1.08 -3.12
CA SER A 56 5.38 -0.98 -2.39
C SER A 56 5.19 -0.97 -0.88
N LEU A 57 4.17 -0.26 -0.38
CA LEU A 57 3.79 -0.25 1.04
C LEU A 57 3.32 -1.61 1.57
N ARG A 58 2.96 -2.54 0.68
CA ARG A 58 2.58 -3.92 0.97
C ARG A 58 3.70 -4.94 0.71
N GLY A 59 4.90 -4.47 0.36
CA GLY A 59 6.07 -5.32 0.09
C GLY A 59 6.16 -5.84 -1.35
N ASP A 60 5.23 -5.47 -2.24
CA ASP A 60 5.34 -5.77 -3.66
C ASP A 60 6.17 -4.68 -4.35
N LEU A 61 7.43 -5.01 -4.63
CA LEU A 61 8.42 -4.09 -5.18
C LEU A 61 8.57 -4.17 -6.71
N ARG A 62 7.70 -4.92 -7.41
CA ARG A 62 7.80 -5.10 -8.87
C ARG A 62 7.65 -3.81 -9.67
N PHE A 63 7.01 -2.79 -9.08
CA PHE A 63 6.77 -1.47 -9.67
C PHE A 63 7.43 -0.34 -8.85
N ASN A 64 8.45 -0.66 -8.05
CA ASN A 64 9.01 0.26 -7.04
C ASN A 64 9.73 1.49 -7.64
N ASP A 65 9.98 1.50 -8.95
CA ASP A 65 10.51 2.63 -9.74
C ASP A 65 9.44 3.61 -10.23
N LYS A 66 8.15 3.30 -10.04
CA LYS A 66 7.02 4.06 -10.62
C LYS A 66 6.23 4.83 -9.58
N LEU A 67 5.55 5.88 -10.05
CA LEU A 67 4.46 6.56 -9.37
C LEU A 67 3.16 6.30 -10.14
N ALA A 68 2.01 6.36 -9.46
CA ALA A 68 0.72 6.19 -10.09
C ALA A 68 0.47 7.30 -11.14
N ASP A 69 0.10 6.91 -12.35
CA ASP A 69 -0.40 7.85 -13.36
C ASP A 69 -1.80 8.32 -12.96
N ARG A 70 -1.93 9.63 -12.78
CA ARG A 70 -3.15 10.30 -12.34
C ARG A 70 -3.69 11.26 -13.41
N SER A 71 -3.26 11.08 -14.66
CA SER A 71 -3.87 11.69 -15.83
C SER A 71 -5.33 11.27 -16.00
N ALA A 72 -6.13 12.09 -16.70
CA ALA A 72 -7.54 11.76 -16.95
C ALA A 72 -7.75 10.40 -17.66
N PRO A 73 -6.95 10.01 -18.68
CA PRO A 73 -7.04 8.68 -19.27
C PRO A 73 -6.74 7.55 -18.29
N ALA A 74 -5.71 7.70 -17.44
CA ALA A 74 -5.37 6.69 -16.44
C ALA A 74 -6.46 6.54 -15.38
N LEU A 75 -7.03 7.65 -14.91
CA LEU A 75 -8.18 7.63 -13.99
C LEU A 75 -9.39 6.94 -14.62
N ALA A 76 -9.71 7.23 -15.88
CA ALA A 76 -10.81 6.58 -16.60
C ALA A 76 -10.56 5.07 -16.79
N ALA A 77 -9.31 4.66 -17.05
CA ALA A 77 -8.94 3.25 -17.15
C ALA A 77 -9.09 2.52 -15.80
N ARG A 78 -8.72 3.16 -14.68
CA ARG A 78 -8.95 2.62 -13.33
C ARG A 78 -10.44 2.47 -13.03
N ASP A 79 -11.24 3.45 -13.40
CA ASP A 79 -12.70 3.38 -13.23
C ASP A 79 -13.31 2.25 -14.06
N ALA A 80 -12.82 2.03 -15.28
CA ALA A 80 -13.23 0.92 -16.14
C ALA A 80 -12.83 -0.45 -15.56
N MET A 81 -11.61 -0.56 -15.04
CA MET A 81 -11.11 -1.75 -14.36
C MET A 81 -12.00 -2.12 -13.17
N ALA A 82 -12.36 -1.16 -12.31
CA ALA A 82 -13.24 -1.39 -11.16
C ALA A 82 -14.63 -1.91 -11.58
N ARG A 83 -15.20 -1.35 -12.66
CA ARG A 83 -16.49 -1.81 -13.21
C ARG A 83 -16.40 -3.23 -13.78
N ASP A 84 -15.32 -3.56 -14.49
CA ASP A 84 -15.11 -4.90 -15.04
C ASP A 84 -14.96 -5.94 -13.92
N LEU A 85 -14.13 -5.67 -12.92
CA LEU A 85 -13.90 -6.57 -11.79
C LEU A 85 -15.20 -6.82 -11.00
N LEU A 86 -16.00 -5.78 -10.77
CA LEU A 86 -17.32 -5.93 -10.16
C LEU A 86 -18.26 -6.79 -11.01
N ALA A 87 -18.31 -6.55 -12.33
CA ALA A 87 -19.17 -7.31 -13.23
C ALA A 87 -18.77 -8.79 -13.28
N ARG A 88 -17.47 -9.10 -13.26
CA ARG A 88 -16.94 -10.46 -13.17
C ARG A 88 -17.30 -11.11 -11.82
N ALA A 89 -17.12 -10.39 -10.72
CA ALA A 89 -17.45 -10.88 -9.38
C ALA A 89 -18.95 -11.22 -9.24
N ARG A 90 -19.84 -10.43 -9.84
CA ARG A 90 -21.30 -10.67 -9.80
C ARG A 90 -21.74 -11.92 -10.57
N LYS A 91 -20.91 -12.43 -11.49
CA LYS A 91 -21.19 -13.66 -12.24
C LYS A 91 -20.82 -14.93 -11.47
N VAL A 92 -20.07 -14.82 -10.36
CA VAL A 92 -19.66 -15.97 -9.56
C VAL A 92 -20.87 -16.50 -8.77
N ASN A 93 -21.18 -17.78 -8.93
CA ASN A 93 -22.30 -18.41 -8.22
C ASN A 93 -21.92 -18.72 -6.77
N ALA A 94 -22.29 -17.83 -5.84
CA ALA A 94 -21.98 -17.96 -4.42
C ALA A 94 -22.51 -19.25 -3.76
N SER A 95 -23.56 -19.89 -4.30
CA SER A 95 -24.10 -21.13 -3.71
C SER A 95 -23.17 -22.34 -3.89
N THR A 96 -22.19 -22.23 -4.81
CA THR A 96 -21.18 -23.27 -5.09
C THR A 96 -19.90 -23.10 -4.27
N LEU A 97 -19.79 -22.02 -3.50
CA LEU A 97 -18.59 -21.67 -2.74
C LEU A 97 -18.68 -22.16 -1.29
N GLY A 98 -17.51 -22.48 -0.73
CA GLY A 98 -17.35 -22.64 0.72
C GLY A 98 -17.61 -21.36 1.50
N GLU A 99 -17.80 -21.47 2.80
CA GLU A 99 -18.11 -20.34 3.68
C GLU A 99 -17.09 -19.19 3.57
N THR A 100 -15.79 -19.52 3.60
CA THR A 100 -14.71 -18.54 3.47
C THR A 100 -14.76 -17.84 2.12
N ASP A 101 -14.85 -18.58 1.02
CA ASP A 101 -14.89 -18.01 -0.34
C ASP A 101 -16.15 -17.16 -0.58
N ARG A 102 -17.31 -17.56 -0.02
CA ARG A 102 -18.53 -16.73 -0.05
C ARG A 102 -18.33 -15.39 0.63
N THR A 103 -17.69 -15.41 1.80
CA THR A 103 -17.41 -14.20 2.57
C THR A 103 -16.43 -13.31 1.82
N SER A 104 -15.34 -13.88 1.31
CA SER A 104 -14.35 -13.15 0.49
C SER A 104 -14.98 -12.54 -0.77
N LEU A 105 -15.85 -13.28 -1.48
CA LEU A 105 -16.58 -12.75 -2.63
C LEU A 105 -17.49 -11.59 -2.25
N ALA A 106 -18.23 -11.69 -1.13
CA ALA A 106 -19.10 -10.63 -0.66
C ALA A 106 -18.33 -9.35 -0.32
N LEU A 107 -17.18 -9.47 0.36
CA LEU A 107 -16.30 -8.33 0.65
C LEU A 107 -15.72 -7.72 -0.62
N PHE A 108 -15.30 -8.56 -1.57
CA PHE A 108 -14.79 -8.10 -2.87
C PHE A 108 -15.84 -7.32 -3.65
N GLN A 109 -17.06 -7.86 -3.76
CA GLN A 109 -18.18 -7.19 -4.41
C GLN A 109 -18.49 -5.85 -3.72
N HIS A 110 -18.61 -5.84 -2.38
CA HIS A 110 -18.89 -4.62 -1.63
C HIS A 110 -17.85 -3.53 -1.86
N ARG A 111 -16.55 -3.88 -1.83
CA ARG A 111 -15.46 -2.93 -2.08
C ARG A 111 -15.61 -2.26 -3.46
N TYR A 112 -15.78 -3.05 -4.51
CA TYR A 112 -15.88 -2.52 -5.86
C TYR A 112 -17.22 -1.82 -6.13
N GLU A 113 -18.31 -2.19 -5.46
CA GLU A 113 -19.56 -1.45 -5.50
C GLU A 113 -19.39 -0.03 -4.96
N GLN A 114 -18.69 0.12 -3.84
CA GLN A 114 -18.35 1.44 -3.29
C GLN A 114 -17.46 2.24 -4.25
N GLU A 115 -16.44 1.61 -4.83
CA GLU A 115 -15.55 2.27 -5.78
C GLU A 115 -16.29 2.74 -7.04
N VAL A 116 -17.15 1.89 -7.62
CA VAL A 116 -17.97 2.23 -8.79
C VAL A 116 -18.99 3.31 -8.46
N ALA A 117 -19.65 3.24 -7.29
CA ALA A 117 -20.60 4.27 -6.86
C ALA A 117 -19.92 5.65 -6.75
N LEU A 118 -18.69 5.70 -6.23
CA LEU A 118 -17.93 6.95 -6.10
C LEU A 118 -17.61 7.62 -7.44
N GLN A 119 -17.59 6.88 -8.55
CA GLN A 119 -17.32 7.43 -9.89
C GLN A 119 -18.33 8.51 -10.31
N GLY A 120 -19.57 8.45 -9.79
CA GLY A 120 -20.60 9.47 -10.04
C GLY A 120 -20.36 10.82 -9.34
N PHE A 121 -19.41 10.90 -8.40
CA PHE A 121 -19.17 12.09 -7.57
C PHE A 121 -17.91 12.83 -8.02
N ALA A 122 -17.94 13.38 -9.25
CA ALA A 122 -16.76 13.99 -9.88
C ALA A 122 -16.08 15.06 -8.99
N GLY A 123 -16.84 15.94 -8.34
CA GLY A 123 -16.28 16.99 -7.48
C GLY A 123 -15.71 16.50 -6.15
N TRP A 124 -16.30 15.44 -5.56
CA TRP A 124 -15.71 14.81 -4.37
C TRP A 124 -14.34 14.20 -4.69
N ARG A 125 -14.21 13.58 -5.87
CA ARG A 125 -12.98 12.92 -6.33
C ARG A 125 -11.81 13.89 -6.59
N THR A 126 -12.06 15.20 -6.65
CA THR A 126 -11.01 16.22 -6.78
C THR A 126 -10.52 16.75 -5.42
N LEU A 127 -11.16 16.38 -4.30
CA LEU A 127 -10.74 16.78 -2.95
C LEU A 127 -9.58 15.89 -2.47
N THR A 128 -8.40 16.10 -3.03
CA THR A 128 -7.21 15.26 -2.83
C THR A 128 -6.23 15.79 -1.76
N LEU A 129 -6.54 16.96 -1.18
CA LEU A 129 -5.80 17.58 -0.09
C LEU A 129 -6.56 17.39 1.23
N GLY A 130 -5.84 17.02 2.29
CA GLY A 130 -6.43 16.73 3.60
C GLY A 130 -5.48 17.07 4.77
N THR A 131 -5.96 17.00 6.01
CA THR A 131 -5.12 17.28 7.18
C THR A 131 -4.27 16.10 7.62
N LEU A 132 -4.81 14.88 7.50
CA LEU A 132 -4.17 13.63 7.92
C LEU A 132 -3.38 12.97 6.78
N GLY A 133 -3.49 13.49 5.57
CA GLY A 133 -2.88 12.96 4.36
C GLY A 133 -3.38 13.71 3.14
N GLY A 134 -3.00 13.22 1.97
CA GLY A 134 -3.34 13.81 0.69
C GLY A 134 -2.13 13.92 -0.21
N ALA A 135 -2.34 14.46 -1.40
CA ALA A 135 -1.28 14.58 -2.39
C ALA A 135 -0.07 15.39 -1.88
N GLN A 136 -0.32 16.38 -1.01
CA GLN A 136 0.71 17.24 -0.44
C GLN A 136 1.72 16.53 0.48
N SER A 137 1.36 15.37 1.05
CA SER A 137 2.23 14.62 1.97
C SER A 137 2.61 13.24 1.43
N ALA A 138 2.15 12.88 0.23
CA ALA A 138 2.27 11.53 -0.31
C ALA A 138 3.73 11.12 -0.55
N LEU A 139 4.54 11.99 -1.17
CA LEU A 139 5.94 11.67 -1.46
C LEU A 139 6.78 11.56 -0.18
N ALA A 140 6.64 12.50 0.76
CA ALA A 140 7.31 12.41 2.06
C ALA A 140 6.87 11.17 2.85
N GLY A 141 5.60 10.79 2.78
CA GLY A 141 5.10 9.53 3.34
C GLY A 141 5.74 8.30 2.71
N LEU A 142 5.90 8.31 1.38
CA LEU A 142 6.56 7.24 0.65
C LEU A 142 8.05 7.15 0.99
N ALA A 143 8.75 8.28 1.06
CA ALA A 143 10.17 8.36 1.41
C ALA A 143 10.50 7.66 2.75
N ARG A 144 9.61 7.76 3.75
CA ARG A 144 9.77 7.06 5.04
C ARG A 144 9.70 5.53 4.93
N ASN A 145 9.00 4.99 3.94
CA ASN A 145 8.63 3.57 3.88
C ASN A 145 9.30 2.80 2.74
N VAL A 146 9.90 3.46 1.75
CA VAL A 146 10.56 2.76 0.64
C VAL A 146 11.79 1.96 1.12
N PRO A 147 12.04 0.76 0.59
CA PRO A 147 13.28 0.07 0.90
C PRO A 147 14.45 0.79 0.19
N VAL A 148 15.63 0.84 0.84
CA VAL A 148 16.89 1.39 0.28
C VAL A 148 18.09 0.57 0.81
N ASN A 149 17.94 -0.75 0.78
CA ASN A 149 18.88 -1.71 1.34
C ASN A 149 19.96 -2.14 0.34
N ASN A 150 19.83 -1.71 -0.92
CA ASN A 150 20.78 -1.98 -1.99
C ASN A 150 20.68 -0.89 -3.06
N GLU A 151 21.65 -0.86 -3.98
CA GLU A 151 21.70 0.16 -5.02
C GLU A 151 20.50 0.15 -5.97
N ALA A 152 19.94 -1.02 -6.28
CA ALA A 152 18.79 -1.09 -7.18
C ALA A 152 17.59 -0.35 -6.57
N GLN A 153 17.38 -0.48 -5.26
CA GLN A 153 16.34 0.23 -4.53
C GLN A 153 16.59 1.73 -4.42
N VAL A 154 17.86 2.16 -4.30
CA VAL A 154 18.22 3.59 -4.37
C VAL A 154 17.92 4.16 -5.77
N ARG A 155 18.25 3.42 -6.84
CA ARG A 155 17.93 3.80 -8.22
C ARG A 155 16.42 3.89 -8.47
N GLN A 156 15.64 2.97 -7.90
CA GLN A 156 14.17 3.01 -7.95
C GLN A 156 13.61 4.26 -7.25
N TRP A 157 14.17 4.65 -6.10
CA TRP A 157 13.79 5.89 -5.43
C TRP A 157 14.10 7.14 -6.28
N LEU A 158 15.30 7.21 -6.87
CA LEU A 158 15.66 8.29 -7.80
C LEU A 158 14.73 8.37 -9.01
N ALA A 159 14.31 7.23 -9.57
CA ALA A 159 13.34 7.20 -10.66
C ALA A 159 11.99 7.81 -10.25
N ARG A 160 11.52 7.56 -9.03
CA ARG A 160 10.31 8.20 -8.48
C ARG A 160 10.47 9.70 -8.30
N LEU A 161 11.62 10.15 -7.78
CA LEU A 161 11.91 11.58 -7.67
C LEU A 161 11.91 12.27 -9.04
N ALA A 162 12.53 11.65 -10.05
CA ALA A 162 12.54 12.16 -11.41
C ALA A 162 11.13 12.22 -12.05
N ALA A 163 10.24 11.28 -11.70
CA ALA A 163 8.86 11.25 -12.18
C ALA A 163 7.92 12.21 -11.41
N TYR A 164 8.32 12.69 -10.23
CA TYR A 164 7.45 13.45 -9.35
C TYR A 164 6.93 14.79 -9.93
N PRO A 165 7.72 15.58 -10.70
CA PRO A 165 7.22 16.80 -11.32
C PRO A 165 5.98 16.56 -12.20
N ALA A 166 6.00 15.53 -13.04
CA ALA A 166 4.85 15.17 -13.87
C ALA A 166 3.64 14.76 -13.01
N ARG A 167 3.88 14.05 -11.92
CA ARG A 167 2.82 13.66 -10.98
C ARG A 167 2.18 14.87 -10.28
N VAL A 168 2.97 15.90 -9.96
CA VAL A 168 2.48 17.17 -9.40
C VAL A 168 1.61 17.92 -10.42
N GLU A 169 2.00 17.98 -11.70
CA GLU A 169 1.17 18.59 -12.74
C GLU A 169 -0.19 17.89 -12.91
N GLN A 170 -0.21 16.56 -12.85
CA GLN A 170 -1.45 15.79 -12.85
C GLN A 170 -2.33 16.12 -11.64
N GLU A 171 -1.73 16.36 -10.47
CA GLU A 171 -2.46 16.77 -9.28
C GLU A 171 -3.05 18.17 -9.41
N ILE A 172 -2.28 19.12 -9.93
CA ILE A 172 -2.73 20.49 -10.19
C ILE A 172 -3.92 20.46 -11.17
N ALA A 173 -3.88 19.61 -12.20
CA ALA A 173 -4.99 19.44 -13.12
C ALA A 173 -6.27 18.96 -12.40
N ILE A 174 -6.17 17.99 -11.49
CA ILE A 174 -7.28 17.50 -10.67
C ILE A 174 -7.86 18.62 -9.79
N LEU A 175 -7.00 19.40 -9.12
CA LEU A 175 -7.44 20.52 -8.26
C LEU A 175 -8.10 21.64 -9.06
N ARG A 176 -7.60 21.94 -10.27
CA ARG A 176 -8.23 22.89 -11.21
C ARG A 176 -9.60 22.40 -11.67
N GLN A 177 -9.74 21.11 -11.97
CA GLN A 177 -11.03 20.51 -12.27
C GLN A 177 -12.01 20.66 -11.09
N GLY A 178 -11.54 20.44 -9.85
CA GLY A 178 -12.37 20.64 -8.66
C GLY A 178 -12.88 22.07 -8.56
N THR A 179 -11.98 23.03 -8.73
CA THR A 179 -12.33 24.46 -8.72
C THR A 179 -13.37 24.80 -9.79
N ALA A 180 -13.22 24.26 -11.01
CA ALA A 180 -14.20 24.45 -12.09
C ALA A 180 -15.58 23.85 -11.79
N LEU A 181 -15.64 22.79 -10.98
CA LEU A 181 -16.88 22.15 -10.52
C LEU A 181 -17.47 22.83 -9.27
N GLY A 182 -16.82 23.86 -8.71
CA GLY A 182 -17.21 24.48 -7.44
C GLY A 182 -16.82 23.68 -6.19
N TRP A 183 -15.91 22.72 -6.32
CA TRP A 183 -15.40 21.87 -5.23
C TRP A 183 -14.01 22.29 -4.82
N VAL A 184 -13.89 22.85 -3.61
CA VAL A 184 -12.62 23.25 -3.02
C VAL A 184 -12.57 22.77 -1.57
N THR A 185 -11.42 22.23 -1.16
CA THR A 185 -11.17 21.81 0.22
C THR A 185 -11.35 22.99 1.19
N ALA A 186 -11.92 22.74 2.37
CA ALA A 186 -12.20 23.78 3.36
C ALA A 186 -10.93 24.56 3.76
N ARG A 187 -11.06 25.88 3.94
CA ARG A 187 -9.93 26.79 4.26
C ARG A 187 -9.01 26.28 5.39
N PRO A 188 -9.50 25.82 6.56
CA PRO A 188 -8.61 25.34 7.63
C PRO A 188 -7.76 24.13 7.22
N VAL A 189 -8.29 23.29 6.33
CA VAL A 189 -7.58 22.12 5.80
C VAL A 189 -6.51 22.57 4.81
N LEU A 190 -6.84 23.50 3.90
CA LEU A 190 -5.86 24.07 2.97
C LEU A 190 -4.70 24.78 3.68
N SER A 191 -4.98 25.58 4.72
CA SER A 191 -3.93 26.23 5.50
C SER A 191 -2.96 25.22 6.12
N ARG A 192 -3.46 24.08 6.61
CA ARG A 192 -2.61 23.00 7.13
C ARG A 192 -1.83 22.30 6.02
N ALA A 193 -2.46 22.04 4.87
CA ALA A 193 -1.80 21.42 3.72
C ALA A 193 -0.64 22.28 3.20
N ILE A 194 -0.81 23.61 3.17
CA ILE A 194 0.26 24.56 2.79
C ILE A 194 1.41 24.50 3.79
N ALA A 195 1.13 24.59 5.10
CA ALA A 195 2.17 24.48 6.12
C ALA A 195 2.93 23.14 6.06
N GLN A 196 2.25 22.05 5.70
CA GLN A 196 2.89 20.75 5.46
C GLN A 196 3.81 20.75 4.24
N LEU A 197 3.46 21.46 3.16
CA LEU A 197 4.32 21.61 1.99
C LEU A 197 5.54 22.46 2.31
N GLU A 198 5.36 23.58 2.99
CA GLU A 198 6.44 24.47 3.41
C GLU A 198 7.45 23.72 4.30
N GLY A 199 6.97 22.90 5.23
CA GLY A 199 7.83 22.06 6.07
C GLY A 199 8.60 20.96 5.31
N GLN A 200 8.23 20.66 4.06
CA GLN A 200 8.94 19.72 3.19
C GLN A 200 10.00 20.40 2.30
N LEU A 201 10.04 21.73 2.27
CA LEU A 201 10.90 22.55 1.42
C LEU A 201 11.88 23.41 2.26
N PRO A 202 12.73 22.81 3.11
CA PRO A 202 13.76 23.56 3.82
C PRO A 202 14.82 24.10 2.85
N GLU A 203 15.53 25.16 3.24
CA GLU A 203 16.69 25.68 2.49
C GLU A 203 17.77 24.61 2.29
N ASP A 204 18.01 23.80 3.32
CA ASP A 204 18.89 22.64 3.28
C ASP A 204 18.09 21.39 2.92
N VAL A 205 18.20 20.97 1.65
CA VAL A 205 17.49 19.81 1.09
C VAL A 205 17.73 18.54 1.90
N SER A 206 18.90 18.39 2.56
CA SER A 206 19.21 17.22 3.38
C SER A 206 18.30 17.06 4.60
N LYS A 207 17.62 18.15 5.01
CA LYS A 207 16.61 18.16 6.08
C LYS A 207 15.20 17.87 5.58
N SER A 208 14.98 17.77 4.27
CA SER A 208 13.67 17.41 3.72
C SER A 208 13.32 15.96 4.07
N PRO A 209 12.07 15.65 4.45
CA PRO A 209 11.62 14.27 4.61
C PRO A 209 11.79 13.42 3.34
N VAL A 210 11.82 14.06 2.16
CA VAL A 210 12.04 13.39 0.87
C VAL A 210 13.50 12.92 0.73
N TYR A 211 14.44 13.54 1.47
CA TYR A 211 15.84 13.16 1.48
C TYR A 211 16.14 11.96 2.40
N GLU A 212 15.22 11.61 3.31
CA GLU A 212 15.41 10.56 4.31
C GLU A 212 15.97 9.22 3.77
N PRO A 213 15.53 8.71 2.60
CA PRO A 213 16.10 7.49 2.01
C PRO A 213 17.63 7.57 1.81
N PHE A 214 18.18 8.74 1.49
CA PHE A 214 19.61 8.92 1.30
C PHE A 214 20.40 8.89 2.61
N THR A 215 19.74 9.25 3.73
CA THR A 215 20.34 9.17 5.07
C THR A 215 20.40 7.73 5.57
N ARG A 216 19.33 6.95 5.39
CA ARG A 216 19.21 5.59 5.93
C ARG A 216 19.62 4.46 4.98
N MET A 217 20.02 4.77 3.74
CA MET A 217 20.46 3.75 2.80
C MET A 217 21.63 2.93 3.36
N VAL A 218 21.60 1.63 3.09
CA VAL A 218 22.63 0.67 3.49
C VAL A 218 23.33 0.19 2.21
N VAL A 219 24.18 1.04 1.67
CA VAL A 219 25.03 0.76 0.50
C VAL A 219 26.48 1.10 0.86
N ASP A 220 27.43 0.74 0.00
CA ASP A 220 28.84 1.08 0.18
C ASP A 220 29.03 2.59 0.40
N ALA A 221 29.99 2.97 1.26
CA ALA A 221 30.19 4.36 1.66
C ALA A 221 30.54 5.29 0.49
N ALA A 222 31.29 4.82 -0.50
CA ALA A 222 31.62 5.59 -1.69
C ALA A 222 30.39 5.79 -2.59
N VAL A 223 29.55 4.76 -2.70
CA VAL A 223 28.28 4.79 -3.44
C VAL A 223 27.28 5.74 -2.76
N LYS A 224 27.20 5.69 -1.43
CA LYS A 224 26.38 6.60 -0.62
C LYS A 224 26.78 8.06 -0.82
N ALA A 225 28.07 8.37 -0.74
CA ALA A 225 28.58 9.72 -0.97
C ALA A 225 28.26 10.22 -2.40
N GLY A 226 28.35 9.33 -3.39
CA GLY A 226 27.96 9.64 -4.77
C GLY A 226 26.50 10.04 -4.92
N TYR A 227 25.57 9.32 -4.28
CA TYR A 227 24.14 9.65 -4.34
C TYR A 227 23.80 10.92 -3.54
N GLN A 228 24.43 11.12 -2.38
CA GLN A 228 24.22 12.32 -1.57
C GLN A 228 24.71 13.61 -2.26
N ALA A 229 25.72 13.52 -3.13
CA ALA A 229 26.18 14.66 -3.93
C ALA A 229 25.30 14.98 -5.16
N GLN A 230 24.43 14.04 -5.56
CA GLN A 230 23.53 14.16 -6.72
C GLN A 230 22.09 14.51 -6.33
N SER A 231 21.76 14.46 -5.04
CA SER A 231 20.42 14.71 -4.48
C SER A 231 20.36 16.04 -3.75
#